data_AF-A0A0D9W6K2-F1
#
_entry.id   AF-A0A0D9W6K2-F1
#
_cell.length_a   1.000
_cell.length_b   1.000
_cell.length_c   1.000
_cell.angle_alpha   90.00
_cell.angle_beta   90.00
_cell.angle_gamma   90.00
#
_symmetry.space_group_name_H-M   'P 1'
#
loop_
_entity.id
_entity.type
_entity.pdbx_description
1 polymer ?
#
loop_
_entity_poly.entity_id
_entity_poly.type
_entity_poly.pdbx_seq_one_letter_code
_entity_poly.pdbx_strand_id
1 'polypeptide(L)'
;MQRNGVMECSVCHSKVVTPSPRSVSRAYDKHRNKISSKYRALNFLLVSGDCILVGLQPILVFMSKVDGKFQFSPISVNFLTELTKVIFAIVMLIIQSRKQKVGEKPLLSLSTFVQAARNNVLLAVPALLYAINNYLKFIMQLYFNPATVKMLSNLKVTVPSLASVYNEYALKSQFDTSIYLQNLFLYGYGAIFNFLGILGTVVFQGPESFDILRGHSRATMFLICNNAAQGILSSFFFKYADTILKKYSSTVATIFTGLASAAFLGHTLTVNFLLGISIVFISMHQFFSPLAKVKDDKPAGAIELEDAQNHRTSDSFVNMTAGAADDHDE
;
A
#
# COMPACT_ATOMS: atom_id res chain seq x y z
N MET A 1 15.77 -27.82 -40.45
CA MET A 1 16.46 -28.99 -39.86
C MET A 1 17.60 -28.49 -38.99
N GLN A 2 17.58 -28.78 -37.68
CA GLN A 2 18.70 -28.47 -36.78
C GLN A 2 19.90 -29.37 -37.16
N ARG A 3 20.94 -28.78 -37.75
CA ARG A 3 22.25 -29.41 -37.88
C ARG A 3 23.27 -28.44 -37.29
N ASN A 4 23.90 -28.83 -36.19
CA ASN A 4 25.03 -28.14 -35.53
C ASN A 4 24.73 -26.79 -34.82
N GLY A 5 23.57 -26.62 -34.17
CA GLY A 5 23.34 -25.46 -33.29
C GLY A 5 23.30 -24.11 -34.00
N VAL A 6 22.96 -24.11 -35.29
CA VAL A 6 22.75 -22.93 -36.12
C VAL A 6 21.35 -23.04 -36.73
N MET A 7 20.52 -22.02 -36.54
CA MET A 7 19.25 -21.86 -37.25
C MET A 7 19.51 -21.00 -38.48
N GLU A 8 19.13 -21.51 -39.64
CA GLU A 8 19.18 -20.76 -40.89
C GLU A 8 17.81 -20.13 -41.15
N CYS A 9 17.77 -18.82 -41.35
CA CYS A 9 16.53 -18.13 -41.70
C CYS A 9 16.07 -18.56 -43.09
N SER A 10 14.83 -19.05 -43.21
CA SER A 10 14.27 -19.54 -44.48
C SER A 10 14.11 -18.48 -45.56
N VAL A 11 14.17 -17.19 -45.20
CA VAL A 11 13.90 -16.07 -46.13
C VAL A 11 15.20 -15.40 -46.59
N CYS A 12 16.20 -15.28 -45.71
CA CYS A 12 17.45 -14.57 -46.03
C CYS A 12 18.72 -15.44 -45.96
N HIS A 13 18.58 -16.74 -45.69
CA HIS A 13 19.71 -17.69 -45.52
C HIS A 13 20.76 -17.27 -44.47
N SER A 14 20.45 -16.26 -43.64
CA SER A 14 21.33 -15.83 -42.57
C SER A 14 21.42 -16.92 -41.52
N LYS A 15 22.64 -17.35 -41.22
CA LYS A 15 22.98 -18.36 -40.21
C LYS A 15 23.05 -17.69 -38.84
N VAL A 16 22.07 -17.97 -37.99
CA VAL A 16 22.03 -17.48 -36.61
C VAL A 16 22.46 -18.61 -35.69
N VAL A 17 23.56 -18.41 -34.95
CA VAL A 17 24.01 -19.35 -33.92
C VAL A 17 22.93 -19.42 -32.84
N THR A 18 22.36 -20.60 -32.59
CA THR A 18 21.35 -20.74 -31.55
C THR A 18 22.04 -20.67 -30.19
N PRO A 19 21.61 -19.76 -29.30
CA PRO A 19 22.22 -19.63 -27.99
C PRO A 19 22.06 -20.95 -27.22
N SER A 20 23.15 -21.43 -26.61
CA SER A 20 23.11 -22.67 -25.81
C SER A 20 22.09 -22.52 -24.67
N PRO A 21 21.42 -23.61 -24.24
CA PRO A 21 20.46 -23.57 -23.13
C PRO A 21 21.06 -22.94 -21.85
N ARG A 22 22.35 -23.16 -21.61
CA ARG A 22 23.11 -22.57 -20.50
C ARG A 22 23.27 -21.05 -20.63
N SER A 23 23.47 -20.53 -21.84
CA SER A 23 23.56 -19.08 -22.08
C SER A 23 22.21 -18.38 -21.91
N VAL A 24 21.12 -19.02 -22.33
CA VAL A 24 19.75 -18.52 -22.12
C VAL A 24 19.39 -18.53 -20.64
N SER A 25 19.68 -19.63 -19.92
CA SER A 25 19.47 -19.72 -18.47
C SER A 25 20.28 -18.67 -17.70
N ARG A 26 21.57 -18.48 -18.00
CA ARG A 26 22.39 -17.43 -17.36
C ARG A 26 21.88 -16.01 -17.65
N ALA A 27 21.42 -15.74 -18.87
CA ALA A 27 20.85 -14.45 -19.22
C ALA A 27 19.52 -14.21 -18.48
N TYR A 28 18.68 -15.24 -18.39
CA TYR A 28 17.43 -15.22 -17.63
C TYR A 28 17.68 -15.00 -16.14
N ASP A 29 18.61 -15.74 -15.52
CA ASP A 29 18.98 -15.57 -14.11
C ASP A 29 19.57 -14.19 -13.83
N LYS A 30 20.42 -13.67 -14.71
CA LYS A 30 20.98 -12.32 -14.58
C LYS A 30 19.88 -11.25 -14.67
N HIS A 31 18.92 -11.42 -15.57
CA HIS A 31 17.77 -10.52 -15.69
C HIS A 31 16.84 -10.60 -14.47
N ARG A 32 16.50 -11.82 -14.03
CA ARG A 32 15.69 -12.10 -12.83
C ARG A 32 16.34 -11.51 -11.57
N ASN A 33 17.65 -11.71 -11.39
CA ASN A 33 18.39 -11.15 -10.26
C ASN A 33 18.45 -9.63 -10.30
N LYS A 34 18.60 -9.01 -11.48
CA LYS A 34 18.59 -7.54 -11.63
C LYS A 34 17.22 -6.96 -11.32
N ILE A 35 16.14 -7.57 -11.79
CA ILE A 35 14.76 -7.16 -11.48
C ILE A 35 14.47 -7.34 -9.99
N SER A 36 14.79 -8.52 -9.44
CA SER A 36 14.60 -8.83 -8.02
C SER A 36 15.38 -7.87 -7.11
N SER A 37 16.63 -7.55 -7.45
CA SER A 37 17.44 -6.60 -6.70
C SER A 37 16.87 -5.18 -6.72
N LYS A 38 16.33 -4.73 -7.87
CA LYS A 38 15.67 -3.42 -7.98
C LYS A 38 14.40 -3.37 -7.14
N TYR A 39 13.59 -4.43 -7.17
CA TYR A 39 12.37 -4.54 -6.38
C TYR A 39 12.68 -4.55 -4.88
N ARG A 40 13.73 -5.28 -4.47
CA ARG A 40 14.19 -5.30 -3.08
C ARG A 40 14.70 -3.94 -2.60
N ALA A 41 15.47 -3.24 -3.44
CA ALA A 41 15.94 -1.88 -3.13
C ALA A 41 14.78 -0.88 -3.01
N LEU A 42 13.78 -0.98 -3.90
CA LEU A 42 12.57 -0.15 -3.83
C LEU A 42 11.79 -0.41 -2.52
N ASN A 43 11.56 -1.67 -2.17
CA ASN A 43 10.86 -2.02 -0.92
C ASN A 43 11.62 -1.52 0.31
N PHE A 44 12.95 -1.64 0.32
CA PHE A 44 13.76 -1.10 1.42
C PHE A 44 13.64 0.43 1.53
N LEU A 45 13.67 1.15 0.41
CA LEU A 45 13.48 2.60 0.39
C LEU A 45 12.07 2.99 0.88
N LEU A 46 11.04 2.29 0.42
CA LEU A 46 9.67 2.53 0.85
C LEU A 46 9.50 2.32 2.37
N VAL A 47 10.00 1.20 2.90
CA VAL A 47 9.92 0.86 4.33
C VAL A 47 10.72 1.85 5.17
N SER A 48 11.97 2.14 4.80
CA SER A 48 12.79 3.12 5.54
C SER A 48 12.17 4.52 5.54
N GLY A 49 11.63 4.97 4.40
CA GLY A 49 10.92 6.24 4.31
C GLY A 49 9.69 6.30 5.22
N ASP A 50 8.89 5.23 5.25
CA ASP A 50 7.68 5.17 6.06
C ASP A 50 8.04 5.13 7.56
N CYS A 51 9.08 4.38 7.93
CA CYS A 51 9.61 4.38 9.29
C CYS A 51 9.99 5.78 9.78
N ILE A 52 10.71 6.55 8.96
CA ILE A 52 11.11 7.91 9.29
C ILE A 52 9.89 8.82 9.45
N LEU A 53 8.99 8.81 8.46
CA LEU A 53 7.85 9.73 8.45
C LEU A 53 6.83 9.41 9.55
N VAL A 54 6.56 8.13 9.81
CA VAL A 54 5.70 7.66 10.90
C VAL A 54 6.34 7.93 12.26
N GLY A 55 7.65 7.72 12.40
CA GLY A 55 8.31 7.99 13.68
C GLY A 55 8.47 9.47 14.01
N LEU A 56 8.61 10.32 12.99
CA LEU A 56 8.69 11.77 13.17
C LEU A 56 7.32 12.39 13.51
N GLN A 57 6.22 11.76 13.12
CA GLN A 57 4.88 12.31 13.27
C GLN A 57 4.50 12.64 14.73
N PRO A 58 4.66 11.75 15.73
CA PRO A 58 4.35 12.09 17.12
C PRO A 58 5.18 13.25 17.67
N ILE A 59 6.44 13.36 17.25
CA ILE A 59 7.36 14.44 17.66
C ILE A 59 6.86 15.77 17.10
N LEU A 60 6.53 15.82 15.81
CA LEU A 60 5.98 17.02 15.18
C LEU A 60 4.63 17.43 15.77
N VAL A 61 3.77 16.45 16.10
CA VAL A 61 2.50 16.71 16.78
C VAL A 61 2.74 17.30 18.18
N PHE A 62 3.73 16.80 18.91
CA PHE A 62 4.10 17.35 20.23
C PHE A 62 4.64 18.78 20.11
N MET A 63 5.57 19.04 19.19
CA MET A 63 6.13 20.36 18.93
C MET A 63 5.11 21.38 18.43
N SER A 64 4.01 20.92 17.82
CA SER A 64 2.93 21.78 17.34
C SER A 64 1.94 22.20 18.44
N LYS A 65 2.09 21.68 19.66
CA LYS A 65 1.29 22.11 20.82
C LYS A 65 2.00 23.24 21.55
N VAL A 66 1.27 24.31 21.84
CA VAL A 66 1.72 25.41 22.71
C VAL A 66 0.85 25.34 23.97
N ASP A 67 1.47 25.24 25.14
CA ASP A 67 0.78 25.09 26.44
C ASP A 67 -0.21 23.91 26.51
N GLY A 68 0.13 22.80 25.86
CA GLY A 68 -0.69 21.58 25.84
C GLY A 68 -1.94 21.65 24.95
N LYS A 69 -2.21 22.79 24.31
CA LYS A 69 -3.34 22.99 23.38
C LYS A 69 -2.87 23.16 21.94
N PHE A 70 -3.69 22.74 21.00
CA PHE A 70 -3.48 23.04 19.58
C PHE A 70 -4.11 24.39 19.27
N GLN A 71 -3.32 25.34 18.75
CA GLN A 71 -3.83 26.65 18.35
C GLN A 71 -4.42 26.66 16.93
N PHE A 72 -4.24 25.57 16.18
CA PHE A 72 -4.77 25.39 14.82
C PHE A 72 -5.98 24.45 14.84
N SER A 73 -6.85 24.61 13.84
CA SER A 73 -7.94 23.66 13.58
C SER A 73 -7.41 22.40 12.87
N PRO A 74 -7.69 21.19 13.40
CA PRO A 74 -7.36 19.92 12.73
C PRO A 74 -7.91 19.81 11.30
N ILE A 75 -9.07 20.41 11.01
CA ILE A 75 -9.67 20.40 9.68
C ILE A 75 -8.81 21.20 8.69
N SER A 76 -8.29 22.35 9.13
CA SER A 76 -7.40 23.17 8.31
C SER A 76 -6.09 22.43 7.97
N VAL A 77 -5.44 21.80 8.97
CA VAL A 77 -4.23 20.99 8.73
C VAL A 77 -4.48 19.89 7.70
N ASN A 78 -5.63 19.23 7.77
CA ASN A 78 -5.98 18.17 6.82
C ASN A 78 -6.24 18.71 5.42
N PHE A 79 -6.95 19.82 5.29
CA PHE A 79 -7.13 20.50 4.01
C PHE A 79 -5.79 20.91 3.39
N LEU A 80 -4.91 21.55 4.16
CA LEU A 80 -3.54 21.93 3.72
C LEU A 80 -2.69 20.71 3.34
N THR A 81 -2.87 19.59 4.04
CA THR A 81 -2.20 18.31 3.72
C THR A 81 -2.68 17.78 2.37
N GLU A 82 -3.99 17.75 2.11
CA GLU A 82 -4.51 17.33 0.80
C GLU A 82 -4.06 18.28 -0.32
N LEU A 83 -4.08 19.59 -0.08
CA LEU A 83 -3.62 20.59 -1.04
C LEU A 83 -2.13 20.40 -1.39
N THR A 84 -1.28 20.14 -0.39
CA THR A 84 0.14 19.85 -0.61
C THR A 84 0.33 18.60 -1.49
N LYS A 85 -0.47 17.55 -1.28
CA LYS A 85 -0.43 16.34 -2.11
C LYS A 85 -0.94 16.58 -3.53
N VAL A 86 -1.97 17.41 -3.71
CA VAL A 86 -2.47 17.83 -5.03
C VAL A 86 -1.38 18.58 -5.79
N ILE A 87 -0.71 19.56 -5.15
CA ILE A 87 0.39 20.31 -5.75
C ILE A 87 1.52 19.35 -6.17
N PHE A 88 1.90 18.43 -5.30
CA PHE A 88 2.89 17.41 -5.62
C PHE A 88 2.49 16.55 -6.83
N ALA A 89 1.23 16.10 -6.89
CA ALA A 89 0.72 15.31 -8.00
C ALA A 89 0.73 16.09 -9.32
N ILE A 90 0.36 17.37 -9.31
CA ILE A 90 0.41 18.27 -10.47
C ILE A 90 1.86 18.42 -10.95
N VAL A 91 2.81 18.73 -10.05
CA VAL A 91 4.22 18.87 -10.40
C VAL A 91 4.78 17.59 -11.03
N MET A 92 4.46 16.43 -10.45
CA MET A 92 4.88 15.14 -11.00
C MET A 92 4.25 14.85 -12.37
N LEU A 93 2.99 15.21 -12.59
CA LEU A 93 2.34 15.10 -13.90
C LEU A 93 2.99 16.01 -14.95
N ILE A 94 3.35 17.24 -14.59
CA ILE A 94 4.06 18.16 -15.49
C ILE A 94 5.43 17.57 -15.87
N ILE A 95 6.18 17.05 -14.89
CA ILE A 95 7.48 16.40 -15.14
C ILE A 95 7.32 15.16 -16.01
N GLN A 96 6.28 14.36 -15.79
CA GLN A 96 5.99 13.17 -16.60
C GLN A 96 5.60 13.54 -18.03
N SER A 97 4.77 14.57 -18.21
CA SER A 97 4.38 15.07 -19.52
C SER A 97 5.58 15.57 -20.33
N ARG A 98 6.57 16.20 -19.68
CA ARG A 98 7.84 16.58 -20.33
C ARG A 98 8.71 15.39 -20.78
N LYS A 99 8.50 14.20 -20.21
CA LYS A 99 9.25 12.98 -20.54
C LYS A 99 8.46 12.02 -21.45
N GLN A 100 7.28 12.40 -21.92
CA GLN A 100 6.52 11.56 -22.85
C GLN A 100 7.28 11.39 -24.17
N LYS A 101 7.26 10.16 -24.68
CA LYS A 101 7.83 9.85 -26.00
C LYS A 101 6.92 10.43 -27.08
N VAL A 102 7.52 10.86 -28.19
CA VAL A 102 6.80 11.39 -29.36
C VAL A 102 5.82 10.32 -29.87
N GLY A 103 4.51 10.58 -29.79
CA GLY A 103 3.46 9.68 -30.27
C GLY A 103 2.44 9.19 -29.22
N GLU A 104 2.69 9.40 -27.92
CA GLU A 104 1.69 9.11 -26.87
C GLU A 104 0.67 10.25 -26.75
N LYS A 105 -0.60 9.93 -26.44
CA LYS A 105 -1.63 10.94 -26.20
C LYS A 105 -1.17 11.88 -25.08
N PRO A 106 -1.31 13.21 -25.25
CA PRO A 106 -0.92 14.16 -24.20
C PRO A 106 -1.75 13.91 -22.94
N LEU A 107 -1.07 13.53 -21.86
CA LEU A 107 -1.68 13.26 -20.54
C LEU A 107 -2.47 14.46 -19.97
N LEU A 108 -2.18 15.67 -20.46
CA LEU A 108 -2.80 16.93 -20.06
C LEU A 108 -3.93 17.41 -20.98
N SER A 109 -4.32 16.63 -22.01
CA SER A 109 -5.47 16.99 -22.84
C SER A 109 -6.75 17.01 -22.01
N LEU A 110 -7.53 18.09 -22.12
CA LEU A 110 -8.75 18.30 -21.35
C LEU A 110 -9.77 17.15 -21.54
N SER A 111 -9.86 16.59 -22.75
CA SER A 111 -10.75 15.45 -23.04
C SER A 111 -10.30 14.17 -22.36
N THR A 112 -8.99 13.93 -22.30
CA THR A 112 -8.40 12.77 -21.61
C THR A 112 -8.53 12.92 -20.10
N PHE A 113 -8.38 14.15 -19.59
CA PHE A 113 -8.59 14.49 -18.19
C PHE A 113 -10.04 14.28 -17.75
N VAL A 114 -11.02 14.77 -18.52
CA VAL A 114 -12.45 14.58 -18.20
C VAL A 114 -12.85 13.11 -18.28
N GLN A 115 -12.35 12.37 -19.27
CA GLN A 115 -12.57 10.92 -19.35
C GLN A 115 -11.93 10.19 -18.16
N ALA A 116 -10.71 10.56 -17.79
CA ALA A 116 -10.03 10.00 -16.62
C ALA A 116 -10.77 10.34 -15.32
N ALA A 117 -11.31 11.56 -15.19
CA ALA A 117 -12.12 11.95 -14.04
C ALA A 117 -13.35 11.06 -13.90
N ARG A 118 -14.09 10.83 -15.00
CA ARG A 118 -15.26 9.94 -15.03
C ARG A 118 -14.90 8.50 -14.63
N ASN A 119 -13.81 7.98 -15.20
CA ASN A 119 -13.35 6.63 -14.88
C ASN A 119 -12.88 6.50 -13.42
N ASN A 120 -12.39 7.58 -12.81
CA ASN A 120 -11.83 7.59 -11.46
C ASN A 120 -12.78 8.13 -10.38
N VAL A 121 -14.08 8.32 -10.68
CA VAL A 121 -15.09 8.75 -9.69
C VAL A 121 -15.14 7.83 -8.47
N LEU A 122 -14.82 6.54 -8.64
CA LEU A 122 -14.74 5.59 -7.53
C LEU A 122 -13.72 6.01 -6.45
N LEU A 123 -12.68 6.78 -6.79
CA LEU A 123 -11.72 7.33 -5.82
C LEU A 123 -12.32 8.42 -4.91
N ALA A 124 -13.51 8.94 -5.22
CA ALA A 124 -14.23 9.85 -4.34
C ALA A 124 -14.73 9.15 -3.07
N VAL A 125 -15.09 7.86 -3.13
CA VAL A 125 -15.56 7.09 -1.97
C VAL A 125 -14.52 6.99 -0.86
N PRO A 126 -13.26 6.53 -1.10
CA PRO A 126 -12.25 6.48 -0.06
C PRO A 126 -11.87 7.89 0.41
N ALA A 127 -11.82 8.89 -0.48
CA ALA A 127 -11.59 10.28 -0.10
C ALA A 127 -12.66 10.81 0.86
N LEU A 128 -13.93 10.51 0.62
CA LEU A 128 -15.05 10.87 1.50
C LEU A 128 -14.92 10.16 2.85
N LEU A 129 -14.63 8.86 2.87
CA LEU A 129 -14.45 8.11 4.13
C LEU A 129 -13.27 8.65 4.95
N TYR A 130 -12.17 9.04 4.31
CA TYR A 130 -11.06 9.71 4.98
C TYR A 130 -11.46 11.08 5.54
N ALA A 131 -12.22 11.87 4.77
CA ALA A 131 -12.74 13.16 5.24
C ALA A 131 -13.68 13.00 6.45
N ILE A 132 -14.64 12.07 6.39
CA ILE A 132 -15.55 11.75 7.50
C ILE A 132 -14.75 11.34 8.75
N ASN A 133 -13.78 10.44 8.60
CA ASN A 133 -12.92 10.02 9.71
C ASN A 133 -12.15 11.21 10.32
N ASN A 134 -11.72 12.15 9.49
CA ASN A 134 -11.05 13.36 9.93
C ASN A 134 -11.99 14.31 10.68
N TYR A 135 -13.23 14.48 10.22
CA TYR A 135 -14.25 15.28 10.90
C TYR A 135 -14.66 14.68 12.23
N LEU A 136 -14.86 13.37 12.27
CA LEU A 136 -15.17 12.65 13.50
C LEU A 136 -14.07 12.86 14.55
N LYS A 137 -12.79 12.86 14.16
CA LYS A 137 -11.69 13.18 15.08
C LYS A 137 -11.81 14.59 15.65
N PHE A 138 -12.16 15.58 14.83
CA PHE A 138 -12.32 16.96 15.26
C PHE A 138 -13.51 17.14 16.20
N ILE A 139 -14.69 16.66 15.82
CA ILE A 139 -15.90 16.70 16.65
C ILE A 139 -15.65 16.00 17.98
N MET A 140 -14.96 14.85 17.96
CA MET A 140 -14.58 14.16 19.19
C MET A 140 -13.69 15.03 20.10
N GLN A 141 -12.70 15.71 19.55
CA GLN A 141 -11.85 16.63 20.31
C GLN A 141 -12.57 17.87 20.84
N LEU A 142 -13.63 18.31 20.16
CA LEU A 142 -14.38 19.51 20.52
C LEU A 142 -15.41 19.25 21.63
N TYR A 143 -16.11 18.11 21.58
CA TYR A 143 -17.24 17.83 22.47
C TYR A 143 -16.93 16.83 23.59
N PHE A 144 -15.89 16.00 23.45
CA PHE A 144 -15.59 14.94 24.41
C PHE A 144 -14.27 15.16 25.13
N ASN A 145 -14.24 14.76 26.41
CA ASN A 145 -13.00 14.74 27.18
C ASN A 145 -11.96 13.78 26.55
N PRO A 146 -10.64 14.06 26.66
CA PRO A 146 -9.60 13.25 26.04
C PRO A 146 -9.64 11.76 26.39
N ALA A 147 -10.16 11.39 27.57
CA ALA A 147 -10.36 10.00 27.98
C ALA A 147 -11.46 9.30 27.14
N THR A 148 -12.60 9.95 26.93
CA THR A 148 -13.70 9.43 26.11
C THR A 148 -13.32 9.36 24.64
N VAL A 149 -12.55 10.34 24.14
CA VAL A 149 -11.98 10.30 22.78
C VAL A 149 -11.07 9.09 22.60
N LYS A 150 -10.27 8.71 23.61
CA LYS A 150 -9.43 7.52 23.57
C LYS A 150 -10.25 6.22 23.55
N MET A 151 -11.35 6.13 24.30
CA MET A 151 -12.22 4.94 24.28
C MET A 151 -12.99 4.81 22.96
N LEU A 152 -13.59 5.90 22.47
CA LEU A 152 -14.27 5.94 21.16
C LEU A 152 -13.31 5.72 19.98
N SER A 153 -12.01 5.93 20.19
CA SER A 153 -10.98 5.65 19.19
C SER A 153 -10.82 4.17 18.86
N ASN A 154 -11.29 3.24 19.69
CA ASN A 154 -11.26 1.82 19.35
C ASN A 154 -12.39 1.47 18.36
N LEU A 155 -13.57 2.05 18.55
CA LEU A 155 -14.72 1.85 17.65
C LEU A 155 -14.51 2.54 16.29
N LYS A 156 -13.77 3.65 16.25
CA LYS A 156 -13.49 4.38 14.99
C LYS A 156 -12.60 3.63 14.02
N VAL A 157 -11.90 2.56 14.43
CA VAL A 157 -10.93 1.83 13.57
C VAL A 157 -11.57 1.28 12.30
N THR A 158 -12.89 1.02 12.32
CA THR A 158 -13.63 0.47 11.17
C THR A 158 -13.61 1.41 9.96
N VAL A 159 -13.82 2.72 10.16
CA VAL A 159 -13.91 3.69 9.05
C VAL A 159 -12.58 3.86 8.29
N PRO A 160 -11.41 4.09 8.95
CA PRO A 160 -10.11 4.07 8.29
C PRO A 160 -9.77 2.74 7.63
N SER A 161 -10.21 1.62 8.22
CA SER A 161 -9.92 0.29 7.68
C SER A 161 -10.67 0.07 6.37
N LEU A 162 -11.97 0.39 6.33
CA LEU A 162 -12.78 0.37 5.10
C LEU A 162 -12.23 1.32 4.04
N ALA A 163 -11.87 2.55 4.42
CA ALA A 163 -11.26 3.52 3.50
C ALA A 163 -9.93 2.99 2.92
N SER A 164 -9.11 2.32 3.74
CA SER A 164 -7.83 1.75 3.31
C SER A 164 -8.01 0.61 2.32
N VAL A 165 -8.93 -0.32 2.59
CA VAL A 165 -9.20 -1.47 1.70
C VAL A 165 -9.78 -0.98 0.37
N TYR A 166 -10.74 -0.05 0.43
CA TYR A 166 -11.34 0.49 -0.79
C TYR A 166 -10.34 1.32 -1.61
N ASN A 167 -9.45 2.08 -0.95
CA ASN A 167 -8.41 2.84 -1.63
C ASN A 167 -7.41 1.91 -2.35
N GLU A 168 -7.02 0.80 -1.71
CA GLU A 168 -6.20 -0.23 -2.37
C GLU A 168 -6.93 -0.82 -3.59
N TYR A 169 -8.20 -1.21 -3.42
CA TYR A 169 -9.02 -1.75 -4.50
C TYR A 169 -9.12 -0.78 -5.67
N ALA A 170 -9.43 0.48 -5.42
CA ALA A 170 -9.62 1.48 -6.46
C ALA A 170 -8.31 1.81 -7.21
N LEU A 171 -7.17 1.90 -6.50
CA LEU A 171 -5.85 2.13 -7.12
C LEU A 171 -5.34 0.91 -7.91
N LYS A 172 -5.71 -0.31 -7.50
CA LYS A 172 -5.35 -1.54 -8.22
C LYS A 172 -6.32 -1.85 -9.35
N SER A 173 -7.60 -1.49 -9.26
CA SER A 173 -8.60 -1.79 -10.31
C SER A 173 -8.35 -1.05 -11.63
N GLN A 174 -7.66 0.10 -11.61
CA GLN A 174 -7.29 0.83 -12.82
C GLN A 174 -5.78 0.74 -13.09
N PHE A 175 -5.33 -0.30 -13.79
CA PHE A 175 -3.91 -0.44 -14.14
C PHE A 175 -3.46 0.48 -15.28
N ASP A 176 -4.38 0.89 -16.18
CA ASP A 176 -4.06 1.59 -17.43
C ASP A 176 -3.85 3.11 -17.29
N THR A 177 -4.27 3.72 -16.17
CA THR A 177 -4.10 5.17 -15.93
C THR A 177 -2.83 5.47 -15.14
N SER A 178 -2.21 6.64 -15.40
CA SER A 178 -0.98 7.01 -14.71
C SER A 178 -1.22 7.23 -13.21
N ILE A 179 -0.30 6.74 -12.38
CA ILE A 179 -0.42 6.76 -10.91
C ILE A 179 -0.59 8.19 -10.39
N TYR A 180 0.12 9.14 -10.99
CA TYR A 180 0.05 10.54 -10.61
C TYR A 180 -1.32 11.15 -10.93
N LEU A 181 -1.99 10.67 -11.98
CA LEU A 181 -3.35 11.11 -12.33
C LEU A 181 -4.40 10.54 -11.38
N GLN A 182 -4.29 9.25 -11.03
CA GLN A 182 -5.14 8.65 -10.00
C GLN A 182 -4.97 9.36 -8.64
N ASN A 183 -3.72 9.59 -8.24
CA ASN A 183 -3.39 10.33 -7.02
C ASN A 183 -3.91 11.77 -7.08
N LEU A 184 -3.83 12.45 -8.24
CA LEU A 184 -4.39 13.79 -8.41
C LEU A 184 -5.90 13.81 -8.13
N PHE A 185 -6.66 12.86 -8.68
CA PHE A 185 -8.10 12.78 -8.42
C PHE A 185 -8.41 12.40 -6.97
N LEU A 186 -7.71 11.41 -6.41
CA LEU A 186 -7.89 11.00 -5.02
C LEU A 186 -7.65 12.16 -4.05
N TYR A 187 -6.53 12.86 -4.19
CA TYR A 187 -6.19 14.00 -3.33
C TYR A 187 -7.07 15.22 -3.65
N GLY A 188 -7.47 15.39 -4.90
CA GLY A 188 -8.40 16.44 -5.33
C GLY A 188 -9.78 16.28 -4.69
N TYR A 189 -10.37 15.09 -4.75
CA TYR A 189 -11.61 14.78 -4.02
C TYR A 189 -11.42 14.94 -2.51
N GLY A 190 -10.27 14.52 -1.97
CA GLY A 190 -9.91 14.75 -0.58
C GLY A 190 -9.92 16.24 -0.21
N ALA A 191 -9.28 17.08 -1.01
CA ALA A 191 -9.24 18.53 -0.81
C ALA A 191 -10.64 19.16 -0.89
N ILE A 192 -11.47 18.75 -1.86
CA ILE A 192 -12.86 19.20 -1.99
C ILE A 192 -13.66 18.83 -0.75
N PHE A 193 -13.63 17.57 -0.32
CA PHE A 193 -14.37 17.16 0.86
C PHE A 193 -13.89 17.84 2.13
N ASN A 194 -12.58 18.03 2.32
CA ASN A 194 -12.00 18.78 3.45
C ASN A 194 -12.41 20.26 3.42
N PHE A 195 -12.45 20.88 2.24
CA PHE A 195 -12.92 22.26 2.06
C PHE A 195 -14.40 22.42 2.39
N LEU A 196 -15.25 21.46 1.97
CA LEU A 196 -16.68 21.47 2.28
C LEU A 196 -16.94 21.41 3.80
N GLY A 197 -16.10 20.72 4.57
CA GLY A 197 -16.26 20.75 6.04
C GLY A 197 -15.77 22.04 6.69
N ILE A 198 -14.79 22.73 6.11
CA ILE A 198 -14.44 24.11 6.53
C ILE A 198 -15.66 25.01 6.29
N LEU A 199 -16.29 24.93 5.11
CA LEU A 199 -17.53 25.67 4.83
C LEU A 199 -18.64 25.30 5.81
N GLY A 200 -18.80 24.01 6.11
CA GLY A 200 -19.72 23.54 7.15
C GLY A 200 -19.46 24.21 8.50
N THR A 201 -18.19 24.25 8.96
CA THR A 201 -17.86 24.92 10.23
C THR A 201 -18.19 26.41 10.21
N VAL A 202 -18.00 27.09 9.09
CA VAL A 202 -18.38 28.51 8.94
C VAL A 202 -19.87 28.72 9.05
N VAL A 203 -20.66 27.83 8.46
CA VAL A 203 -22.13 27.89 8.53
C VAL A 203 -22.63 27.63 9.95
N PHE A 204 -22.02 26.69 10.69
CA PHE A 204 -22.47 26.34 12.05
C PHE A 204 -21.91 27.23 13.16
N GLN A 205 -20.66 27.69 13.06
CA GLN A 205 -19.95 28.43 14.11
C GLN A 205 -19.75 29.92 13.78
N GLY A 206 -20.07 30.34 12.56
CA GLY A 206 -19.97 31.72 12.10
C GLY A 206 -18.67 32.05 11.34
N PRO A 207 -18.59 33.25 10.73
CA PRO A 207 -17.50 33.67 9.84
C PRO A 207 -16.12 33.72 10.50
N GLU A 208 -16.06 33.91 11.82
CA GLU A 208 -14.80 33.95 12.57
C GLU A 208 -14.05 32.60 12.60
N SER A 209 -14.73 31.51 12.23
CA SER A 209 -14.11 30.20 12.08
C SER A 209 -13.40 30.01 10.72
N PHE A 210 -13.57 30.94 9.76
CA PHE A 210 -12.92 30.90 8.44
C PHE A 210 -11.48 31.41 8.51
N ASP A 211 -10.65 30.79 9.34
CA ASP A 211 -9.26 31.21 9.55
C ASP A 211 -8.32 30.03 9.29
N ILE A 212 -8.20 29.67 8.01
CA ILE A 212 -7.46 28.46 7.57
C ILE A 212 -5.99 28.55 8.01
N LEU A 213 -5.37 29.73 8.00
CA LEU A 213 -3.95 29.89 8.30
C LEU A 213 -3.67 30.33 9.75
N ARG A 214 -4.69 30.46 10.59
CA ARG A 214 -4.50 30.88 11.98
C ARG A 214 -3.93 29.76 12.85
N GLY A 215 -2.98 30.12 13.72
CA GLY A 215 -2.35 29.18 14.66
C GLY A 215 -1.34 28.22 14.04
N HIS A 216 -1.00 28.37 12.75
CA HIS A 216 0.03 27.57 12.10
C HIS A 216 1.43 28.06 12.47
N SER A 217 2.10 27.28 13.32
CA SER A 217 3.50 27.48 13.66
C SER A 217 4.41 26.85 12.59
N ARG A 218 5.72 27.13 12.67
CA ARG A 218 6.72 26.42 11.84
C ARG A 218 6.65 24.90 12.03
N ALA A 219 6.40 24.42 13.25
CA ALA A 219 6.22 23.00 13.55
C ALA A 219 4.97 22.43 12.88
N THR A 220 3.87 23.19 12.85
CA THR A 220 2.62 22.80 12.17
C THR A 220 2.85 22.66 10.66
N MET A 221 3.65 23.53 10.04
CA MET A 221 4.02 23.41 8.63
C MET A 221 4.82 22.14 8.35
N PHE A 222 5.81 21.81 9.19
CA PHE A 222 6.53 20.54 9.08
C PHE A 222 5.62 19.33 9.28
N LEU A 223 4.65 19.41 10.19
CA LEU A 223 3.63 18.37 10.39
C LEU A 223 2.78 18.16 9.12
N ILE A 224 2.33 19.23 8.48
CA ILE A 224 1.58 19.18 7.21
C ILE A 224 2.42 18.50 6.12
N CYS A 225 3.68 18.94 5.95
CA CYS A 225 4.58 18.35 4.97
C CYS A 225 4.85 16.86 5.24
N ASN A 226 5.07 16.49 6.51
CA ASN A 226 5.29 15.10 6.90
C ASN A 226 4.06 14.23 6.62
N ASN A 227 2.86 14.69 7.02
CA ASN A 227 1.61 13.98 6.74
C ASN A 227 1.33 13.85 5.23
N ALA A 228 1.66 14.88 4.44
CA ALA A 228 1.54 14.83 2.99
C ALA A 228 2.50 13.79 2.40
N ALA A 229 3.76 13.79 2.85
CA ALA A 229 4.77 12.81 2.44
C ALA A 229 4.35 11.38 2.80
N GLN A 230 3.78 11.14 3.99
CA GLN A 230 3.24 9.83 4.37
C GLN A 230 2.11 9.38 3.43
N GLY A 231 1.22 10.30 3.05
CA GLY A 231 0.12 10.03 2.12
C GLY A 231 0.60 9.72 0.70
N ILE A 232 1.63 10.43 0.24
CA ILE A 232 2.26 10.18 -1.06
C ILE A 232 2.98 8.83 -1.06
N LEU A 233 3.81 8.59 -0.05
CA LEU A 233 4.55 7.33 0.12
C LEU A 233 3.59 6.13 0.23
N SER A 234 2.47 6.32 0.90
CA SER A 234 1.36 5.36 0.97
C SER A 234 0.83 4.93 -0.40
N SER A 235 0.66 5.87 -1.34
CA SER A 235 0.23 5.54 -2.70
C SER A 235 1.30 4.76 -3.46
N PHE A 236 2.59 5.04 -3.22
CA PHE A 236 3.68 4.23 -3.77
C PHE A 236 3.68 2.81 -3.20
N PHE A 237 3.43 2.63 -1.90
CA PHE A 237 3.25 1.30 -1.31
C PHE A 237 2.13 0.54 -2.00
N PHE A 238 0.95 1.15 -2.16
CA PHE A 238 -0.20 0.46 -2.72
C PHE A 238 -0.04 0.04 -4.18
N LYS A 239 0.86 0.72 -4.92
CA LYS A 239 1.13 0.40 -6.32
C LYS A 239 2.29 -0.56 -6.52
N TYR A 240 3.37 -0.40 -5.76
CA TYR A 240 4.62 -1.12 -5.99
C TYR A 240 4.89 -2.22 -4.95
N ALA A 241 4.16 -2.24 -3.85
CA ALA A 241 4.32 -3.19 -2.76
C ALA A 241 2.96 -3.74 -2.28
N ASP A 242 3.02 -4.71 -1.37
CA ASP A 242 1.82 -5.23 -0.71
C ASP A 242 1.37 -4.31 0.41
N THR A 243 0.06 -4.21 0.59
CA THR A 243 -0.54 -3.39 1.65
C THR A 243 -0.27 -3.94 3.03
N ILE A 244 -0.02 -5.24 3.12
CA ILE A 244 0.50 -5.92 4.30
C ILE A 244 1.90 -5.41 4.65
N LEU A 245 2.82 -5.25 3.67
CA LEU A 245 4.16 -4.74 3.91
C LEU A 245 4.13 -3.30 4.46
N LYS A 246 3.22 -2.47 3.95
CA LYS A 246 2.98 -1.13 4.49
C LYS A 246 2.53 -1.15 5.94
N LYS A 247 1.60 -2.05 6.31
CA LYS A 247 1.12 -2.18 7.69
C LYS A 247 2.26 -2.60 8.62
N TYR A 248 3.07 -3.58 8.23
CA TYR A 248 4.25 -3.98 9.02
C TYR A 248 5.25 -2.85 9.17
N SER A 249 5.54 -2.11 8.09
CA SER A 249 6.43 -0.94 8.12
C SER A 249 5.99 0.09 9.16
N SER A 250 4.71 0.48 9.13
CA SER A 250 4.15 1.46 10.07
C SER A 250 4.15 0.96 11.53
N THR A 251 3.90 -0.34 11.74
CA THR A 251 3.97 -0.95 13.07
C THR A 251 5.40 -0.96 13.61
N VAL A 252 6.39 -1.33 12.78
CA VAL A 252 7.81 -1.31 13.14
C VAL A 252 8.25 0.12 13.47
N ALA A 253 7.84 1.11 12.67
CA ALA A 253 8.08 2.52 12.94
C ALA A 253 7.57 2.95 14.32
N THR A 254 6.37 2.51 14.68
CA THR A 254 5.73 2.82 15.97
C THR A 254 6.51 2.20 17.13
N ILE A 255 6.99 0.95 16.98
CA ILE A 255 7.84 0.28 17.96
C ILE A 255 9.14 1.06 18.16
N PHE A 256 9.84 1.42 17.07
CA PHE A 256 11.07 2.22 17.15
C PHE A 256 10.84 3.56 17.83
N THR A 257 9.71 4.21 17.54
CA THR A 257 9.34 5.48 18.18
C THR A 257 9.12 5.31 19.68
N GLY A 258 8.44 4.23 20.09
CA GLY A 258 8.23 3.91 21.50
C GLY A 258 9.54 3.62 22.23
N LEU A 259 10.46 2.87 21.61
CA LEU A 259 11.78 2.59 22.17
C LEU A 259 12.65 3.86 22.25
N ALA A 260 12.66 4.68 21.20
CA ALA A 260 13.37 5.96 21.20
C ALA A 260 12.83 6.89 22.29
N SER A 261 11.51 6.95 22.44
CA SER A 261 10.85 7.70 23.51
C SER A 261 11.29 7.23 24.90
N ALA A 262 11.34 5.92 25.16
CA ALA A 262 11.85 5.39 26.42
C ALA A 262 13.35 5.70 26.65
N ALA A 263 14.17 5.59 25.60
CA ALA A 263 15.61 5.82 25.69
C ALA A 263 15.98 7.30 25.90
N PHE A 264 15.32 8.22 25.19
CA PHE A 264 15.64 9.65 25.23
C PHE A 264 14.86 10.43 26.30
N LEU A 265 13.63 10.02 26.63
CA LEU A 265 12.75 10.72 27.58
C LEU A 265 12.64 9.99 28.93
N GLY A 266 13.29 8.83 29.08
CA GLY A 266 13.30 8.07 30.34
C GLY A 266 11.95 7.46 30.73
N HIS A 267 11.02 7.30 29.78
CA HIS A 267 9.71 6.72 30.06
C HIS A 267 9.81 5.21 30.34
N THR A 268 9.13 4.75 31.40
CA THR A 268 9.08 3.33 31.76
C THR A 268 8.32 2.53 30.70
N LEU A 269 8.99 1.58 30.04
CA LEU A 269 8.36 0.65 29.12
C LEU A 269 7.38 -0.27 29.88
N THR A 270 6.10 -0.22 29.50
CA THR A 270 5.07 -1.04 30.14
C THR A 270 5.12 -2.48 29.63
N VAL A 271 4.66 -3.43 30.46
CA VAL A 271 4.53 -4.85 30.06
C VAL A 271 3.63 -5.00 28.82
N ASN A 272 2.58 -4.17 28.70
CA ASN A 272 1.70 -4.14 27.53
C ASN A 272 2.44 -3.78 26.24
N PHE A 273 3.41 -2.86 26.31
CA PHE A 273 4.23 -2.50 25.15
C PHE A 273 5.14 -3.65 24.73
N LEU A 274 5.75 -4.36 25.70
CA LEU A 274 6.57 -5.55 25.42
C LEU A 274 5.75 -6.71 24.82
N LEU A 275 4.54 -6.97 25.35
CA LEU A 275 3.62 -7.95 24.77
C LEU A 275 3.23 -7.58 23.33
N GLY A 276 2.95 -6.30 23.08
CA GLY A 276 2.66 -5.80 21.73
C GLY A 276 3.80 -6.02 20.75
N ILE A 277 5.04 -5.77 21.17
CA ILE A 277 6.25 -6.05 20.37
C ILE A 277 6.33 -7.54 20.01
N SER A 278 6.17 -8.43 20.99
CA SER A 278 6.23 -9.87 20.78
C SER A 278 5.20 -10.37 19.77
N ILE A 279 3.94 -9.91 19.87
CA ILE A 279 2.88 -10.27 18.93
C ILE A 279 3.23 -9.86 17.50
N VAL A 280 3.76 -8.64 17.32
CA VAL A 280 4.15 -8.14 15.99
C VAL A 280 5.27 -8.98 15.38
N PHE A 281 6.30 -9.32 16.17
CA PHE A 281 7.39 -10.16 15.68
C PHE A 281 6.93 -11.58 15.33
N ILE A 282 6.05 -12.19 16.14
CA ILE A 282 5.47 -13.51 15.84
C ILE A 282 4.65 -13.46 14.54
N SER A 283 3.77 -12.46 14.40
CA SER A 283 2.94 -12.28 13.21
C SER A 283 3.81 -12.07 11.95
N MET A 284 4.84 -11.25 12.06
CA MET A 284 5.76 -10.99 10.95
C MET A 284 6.56 -12.24 10.57
N HIS A 285 7.05 -12.99 11.56
CA HIS A 285 7.74 -14.25 11.31
C HIS A 285 6.83 -15.26 10.61
N GLN A 286 5.57 -15.42 11.04
CA GLN A 286 4.61 -16.30 10.39
C GLN A 286 4.35 -15.90 8.93
N PHE A 287 4.14 -14.61 8.67
CA PHE A 287 3.84 -14.10 7.33
C PHE A 287 4.99 -14.27 6.35
N PHE A 288 6.24 -14.01 6.78
CA PHE A 288 7.42 -14.18 5.92
C PHE A 288 7.99 -15.60 5.93
N SER A 289 7.47 -16.50 6.77
CA SER A 289 7.92 -17.89 6.79
C SER A 289 7.62 -18.57 5.44
N PRO A 290 8.57 -19.34 4.88
CA PRO A 290 8.39 -20.03 3.60
C PRO A 290 7.17 -20.97 3.58
N LEU A 291 6.78 -21.50 4.73
CA LEU A 291 5.65 -22.42 4.90
C LEU A 291 4.30 -21.79 4.54
N ALA A 292 4.14 -20.48 4.71
CA ALA A 292 2.91 -19.78 4.30
C ALA A 292 2.81 -19.64 2.78
N LYS A 293 3.93 -19.42 2.07
CA LYS A 293 3.95 -19.29 0.60
C LYS A 293 3.73 -20.60 -0.15
N VAL A 294 4.18 -21.73 0.41
CA VAL A 294 3.99 -23.06 -0.21
C VAL A 294 2.51 -23.46 -0.29
N LYS A 295 1.64 -22.87 0.54
CA LYS A 295 0.20 -23.18 0.54
C LYS A 295 -0.58 -22.43 -0.55
N ASP A 296 -0.16 -21.23 -0.93
CA ASP A 296 -0.80 -20.42 -1.98
C ASP A 296 -0.33 -20.79 -3.41
N ASP A 297 0.91 -21.30 -3.56
CA ASP A 297 1.49 -21.64 -4.87
C ASP A 297 1.09 -23.04 -5.38
N LYS A 298 0.24 -23.81 -4.68
CA LYS A 298 -0.33 -25.04 -5.26
C LYS A 298 -1.39 -24.66 -6.30
N PRO A 299 -1.19 -24.96 -7.60
CA PRO A 299 -2.27 -24.82 -8.58
C PRO A 299 -3.41 -25.73 -8.13
N ALA A 300 -4.65 -25.22 -8.11
CA ALA A 300 -5.84 -25.98 -7.71
C ALA A 300 -5.99 -27.33 -8.44
N GLY A 301 -5.38 -27.49 -9.63
CA GLY A 301 -5.37 -28.75 -10.38
C GLY A 301 -4.29 -29.78 -9.99
N ALA A 302 -3.33 -29.45 -9.11
CA ALA A 302 -2.32 -30.41 -8.65
C ALA A 302 -2.80 -31.27 -7.47
N ILE A 303 -3.74 -30.75 -6.67
CA ILE A 303 -4.33 -31.46 -5.53
C ILE A 303 -5.32 -32.54 -6.03
N GLU A 304 -6.05 -32.27 -7.12
CA GLU A 304 -6.93 -33.27 -7.74
C GLU A 304 -6.16 -34.43 -8.39
N LEU A 305 -4.94 -34.21 -8.88
CA LEU A 305 -4.12 -35.29 -9.43
C LEU A 305 -3.51 -36.19 -8.34
N GLU A 306 -3.09 -35.64 -7.18
CA GLU A 306 -2.58 -36.45 -6.06
C GLU A 306 -3.70 -37.33 -5.43
N ASP A 307 -4.92 -36.80 -5.27
CA ASP A 307 -6.04 -37.58 -4.72
C ASP A 307 -6.58 -38.62 -5.72
N ALA A 308 -6.63 -38.32 -7.02
CA ALA A 308 -7.05 -39.28 -8.04
C ALA A 308 -6.04 -40.41 -8.27
N GLN A 309 -4.74 -40.17 -8.07
CA GLN A 309 -3.71 -41.21 -8.16
C GLN A 309 -3.73 -42.13 -6.94
N ASN A 310 -3.91 -41.58 -5.73
CA ASN A 310 -4.00 -42.38 -4.50
C ASN A 310 -5.25 -43.26 -4.46
N HIS A 311 -6.38 -42.81 -5.01
CA HIS A 311 -7.59 -43.64 -5.10
C HIS A 311 -7.44 -44.77 -6.14
N ARG A 312 -6.73 -44.54 -7.26
CA ARG A 312 -6.50 -45.58 -8.29
C ARG A 312 -5.50 -46.65 -7.86
N THR A 313 -4.50 -46.30 -7.04
CA THR A 313 -3.52 -47.30 -6.55
C THR A 313 -4.11 -48.28 -5.55
N SER A 314 -5.05 -47.84 -4.70
CA SER A 314 -5.70 -48.72 -3.71
C SER A 314 -6.63 -49.75 -4.35
N ASP A 315 -7.34 -49.41 -5.44
CA ASP A 315 -8.23 -50.36 -6.13
C ASP A 315 -7.46 -51.39 -6.99
N SER A 316 -6.24 -51.06 -7.42
CA SER A 316 -5.41 -51.98 -8.22
C SER A 316 -4.74 -53.10 -7.42
N PHE A 317 -4.60 -52.94 -6.09
CA PHE A 317 -3.98 -53.96 -5.22
C PHE A 317 -4.97 -55.02 -4.69
N VAL A 318 -6.28 -54.82 -4.87
CA VAL A 318 -7.31 -55.74 -4.34
C VAL A 318 -7.73 -56.82 -5.36
N ASN A 319 -7.24 -56.79 -6.61
CA ASN A 319 -7.74 -57.66 -7.67
C ASN A 319 -6.70 -58.58 -8.36
N MET A 320 -5.60 -58.93 -7.70
CA MET A 320 -4.58 -59.84 -8.25
C MET A 320 -4.42 -61.20 -7.54
N THR A 321 -5.42 -61.67 -6.78
CA THR A 321 -5.40 -63.03 -6.18
C THR A 321 -6.65 -63.88 -6.40
N ALA A 322 -7.47 -63.57 -7.40
CA ALA A 322 -8.58 -64.43 -7.79
C ALA A 322 -8.41 -64.91 -9.24
N GLY A 323 -7.90 -66.13 -9.42
CA GLY A 323 -7.91 -66.79 -10.73
C GLY A 323 -6.77 -67.77 -11.00
N ALA A 324 -6.72 -68.90 -10.27
CA ALA A 324 -6.20 -70.15 -10.82
C ALA A 324 -7.00 -71.28 -10.16
N ALA A 325 -7.84 -71.91 -10.98
CA ALA A 325 -8.74 -73.00 -10.61
C ALA A 325 -7.99 -74.33 -10.44
N ASP A 326 -8.51 -75.14 -9.51
CA ASP A 326 -8.73 -76.59 -9.50
C ASP A 326 -7.98 -77.48 -10.51
N ASP A 327 -7.29 -78.51 -10.01
CA ASP A 327 -7.57 -79.94 -10.29
C ASP A 327 -6.41 -80.86 -9.86
N HIS A 328 -6.64 -81.72 -8.85
CA HIS A 328 -6.43 -83.17 -8.86
C HIS A 328 -6.52 -83.77 -7.45
N ASP A 329 -7.69 -84.34 -7.13
CA ASP A 329 -7.76 -85.63 -6.43
C ASP A 329 -7.60 -86.76 -7.50
N GLU A 330 -7.38 -87.99 -7.02
CA GLU A 330 -7.20 -89.27 -7.77
C GLU A 330 -7.88 -89.41 -9.15
#